data_AF-A0A392PQL6-F1
#
_entry.id   AF-A0A392PQL6-F1
#
_cell.length_a   1.000
_cell.length_b   1.000
_cell.length_c   1.000
_cell.angle_alpha   90.00
_cell.angle_beta   90.00
_cell.angle_gamma   90.00
#
_symmetry.space_group_name_H-M   'P 1'
#
loop_
_entity.id
_entity.type
_entity.pdbx_description
1 polymer ?
#
loop_
_entity_poly.entity_id
_entity_poly.type
_entity_poly.pdbx_seq_one_letter_code
_entity_poly.pdbx_strand_id
1 'polypeptide(L)'
;MSFYTGLGIHQILPDGTLGPEVEIHGLPEGAKIHFVTWSPDARHLSFSIRVNEEDDNTSKLKVWIVDVETGKARPLFQSPDVFLNAVFDSYIWVDNSTLLVCTIPSTRGAPPKKPLVPDGPKIQSNEQKNIIQARTFQDLLKDKYDEDLFDYYATSQLVLASLDGTTMDFGPPAVYTSIDPSPDKKYIMISSIHRPYSFIVPCGRFPT
;
A
#
# COMPACT_ATOMS: atom_id res chain seq x y z
N MET A 1 6.09 6.46 -13.83
CA MET A 1 6.66 6.08 -12.52
C MET A 1 7.87 5.21 -12.80
N SER A 2 9.06 5.61 -12.34
CA SER A 2 10.29 4.82 -12.46
C SER A 2 10.24 3.61 -11.53
N PHE A 3 10.96 2.55 -11.88
CA PHE A 3 11.10 1.32 -11.09
C PHE A 3 12.56 0.87 -11.12
N TYR A 4 12.98 0.11 -10.11
CA TYR A 4 14.27 -0.56 -10.12
C TYR A 4 14.13 -1.94 -10.79
N THR A 5 15.19 -2.41 -11.44
CA THR A 5 15.26 -3.72 -12.11
C THR A 5 16.15 -4.71 -11.35
N GLY A 6 16.84 -4.23 -10.30
CA GLY A 6 17.76 -4.99 -9.49
C GLY A 6 18.13 -4.22 -8.24
N LEU A 7 18.79 -4.91 -7.31
CA LEU A 7 19.25 -4.36 -6.04
C LEU A 7 20.60 -5.01 -5.71
N GLY A 8 21.51 -4.22 -5.16
CA GLY A 8 22.80 -4.64 -4.65
C GLY A 8 22.97 -4.12 -3.23
N ILE A 9 23.51 -4.96 -2.34
CA ILE A 9 23.70 -4.58 -0.93
C ILE A 9 25.20 -4.46 -0.65
N HIS A 10 25.61 -3.34 -0.06
CA HIS A 10 26.99 -3.12 0.37
C HIS A 10 27.04 -2.83 1.86
N GLN A 11 27.99 -3.44 2.55
CA GLN A 11 28.35 -3.02 3.89
C GLN A 11 29.18 -1.74 3.83
N ILE A 12 28.88 -0.76 4.68
CA ILE A 12 29.74 0.41 4.85
C ILE A 12 30.85 0.04 5.84
N LEU A 13 32.11 0.16 5.40
CA LEU A 13 33.29 -0.14 6.19
C LEU A 13 33.68 1.05 7.08
N PRO A 14 34.46 0.85 8.16
CA PRO A 14 34.83 1.91 9.10
C PRO A 14 35.60 3.08 8.48
N ASP A 15 36.27 2.85 7.35
CA ASP A 15 36.98 3.86 6.57
C ASP A 15 36.07 4.65 5.61
N GLY A 16 34.76 4.39 5.64
CA GLY A 16 33.74 5.02 4.79
C GLY A 16 33.65 4.42 3.39
N THR A 17 34.40 3.36 3.08
CA THR A 17 34.31 2.66 1.80
C THR A 17 33.19 1.63 1.79
N LEU A 18 32.80 1.18 0.60
CA LEU A 18 31.84 0.09 0.44
C LEU A 18 32.58 -1.24 0.38
N GLY A 19 32.11 -2.20 1.17
CA GLY A 19 32.48 -3.59 1.04
C GLY A 19 32.01 -4.21 -0.27
N PRO A 20 32.37 -5.48 -0.54
CA PRO A 20 31.91 -6.20 -1.71
C PRO A 20 30.38 -6.22 -1.78
N GLU A 21 29.85 -6.23 -3.00
CA GLU A 21 28.41 -6.32 -3.24
C GLU A 21 27.90 -7.71 -2.86
N VAL A 22 26.82 -7.75 -2.10
CA VAL A 22 25.94 -8.91 -1.98
C VAL A 22 24.87 -8.77 -3.06
N GLU A 23 24.99 -9.59 -4.10
CA GLU A 23 24.04 -9.64 -5.21
C GLU A 23 22.74 -10.29 -4.76
N ILE A 24 21.60 -9.74 -5.21
CA ILE A 24 20.29 -10.27 -4.89
C ILE A 24 19.86 -11.29 -5.95
N HIS A 25 19.52 -12.49 -5.49
CA HIS A 25 19.08 -13.61 -6.34
C HIS A 25 17.66 -14.06 -6.01
N GLY A 26 17.02 -14.76 -6.95
CA GLY A 26 15.67 -15.34 -6.77
C GLY A 26 14.52 -14.40 -7.14
N LEU A 27 14.82 -13.20 -7.65
CA LEU A 27 13.82 -12.31 -8.23
C LEU A 27 13.25 -12.93 -9.53
N PRO A 28 11.94 -12.76 -9.80
CA PRO A 28 11.38 -13.21 -11.07
C PRO A 28 11.90 -12.34 -12.23
N GLU A 29 11.97 -12.95 -13.41
CA GLU A 29 12.38 -12.23 -14.63
C GLU A 29 11.44 -11.05 -14.90
N GLY A 30 12.01 -9.91 -15.29
CA GLY A 30 11.24 -8.69 -15.55
C GLY A 30 10.63 -8.02 -14.30
N ALA A 31 11.10 -8.38 -13.10
CA ALA A 31 10.68 -7.75 -11.85
C ALA A 31 10.88 -6.22 -11.88
N LYS A 32 9.83 -5.49 -11.50
CA LYS A 32 9.85 -4.04 -11.28
C LYS A 32 9.68 -3.77 -9.79
N ILE A 33 10.72 -3.23 -9.17
CA ILE A 33 10.85 -3.11 -7.72
C ILE A 33 10.50 -1.69 -7.27
N HIS A 34 9.73 -1.59 -6.19
CA HIS A 34 9.34 -0.33 -5.55
C HIS A 34 9.30 -0.45 -4.01
N PHE A 35 9.40 0.70 -3.33
CA PHE A 35 9.18 0.84 -1.88
C PHE A 35 10.15 0.03 -0.98
N VAL A 36 11.44 0.00 -1.33
CA VAL A 36 12.45 -0.74 -0.54
C VAL A 36 12.59 -0.14 0.86
N THR A 37 12.55 -1.00 1.90
CA THR A 37 12.77 -0.61 3.30
C THR A 37 13.47 -1.72 4.08
N TRP A 38 14.22 -1.33 5.11
CA TRP A 38 15.00 -2.21 5.97
C TRP A 38 14.20 -2.68 7.18
N SER A 39 14.43 -3.92 7.60
CA SER A 39 14.06 -4.35 8.95
C SER A 39 14.85 -3.55 10.00
N PRO A 40 14.32 -3.33 11.21
CA PRO A 40 14.99 -2.55 12.25
C PRO A 40 16.38 -3.05 12.65
N ASP A 41 16.67 -4.35 12.47
CA ASP A 41 17.97 -4.96 12.73
C ASP A 41 18.88 -5.07 11.51
N ALA A 42 18.46 -4.50 10.37
CA ALA A 42 19.16 -4.51 9.09
C ALA A 42 19.49 -5.92 8.55
N ARG A 43 18.79 -6.97 8.99
CA ARG A 43 18.98 -8.34 8.50
C ARG A 43 18.13 -8.67 7.29
N HIS A 44 17.06 -7.91 7.07
CA HIS A 44 16.14 -8.12 5.97
C HIS A 44 15.82 -6.82 5.25
N LEU A 45 15.58 -6.95 3.95
CA LEU A 45 14.98 -5.91 3.12
C LEU A 45 13.59 -6.37 2.70
N SER A 46 12.60 -5.49 2.80
CA SER A 46 11.30 -5.69 2.19
C SER A 46 11.10 -4.73 1.03
N PHE A 47 10.48 -5.21 -0.04
CA PHE A 47 10.13 -4.39 -1.19
C PHE A 47 8.87 -4.95 -1.86
N SER A 48 8.24 -4.12 -2.68
CA SER A 48 7.15 -4.57 -3.55
C SER A 48 7.71 -4.89 -4.93
N ILE A 49 7.16 -5.92 -5.55
CA ILE A 49 7.41 -6.22 -6.95
C ILE A 49 6.11 -6.24 -7.74
N ARG A 50 6.24 -5.92 -9.02
CA ARG A 50 5.25 -6.25 -10.04
C ARG A 50 5.98 -6.80 -11.26
N VAL A 51 5.42 -7.83 -11.90
CA VAL A 51 5.97 -8.43 -13.12
C VAL A 51 4.97 -8.19 -14.24
N ASN A 52 5.43 -7.71 -15.40
CA ASN A 52 4.54 -7.57 -16.55
C ASN A 52 4.01 -8.96 -16.93
N GLU A 53 2.70 -9.17 -16.91
CA GLU A 53 2.11 -10.37 -17.51
C GLU A 53 2.02 -10.15 -19.02
N GLU A 54 2.32 -11.19 -19.82
CA GLU A 54 2.33 -11.13 -21.30
C GLU A 54 0.93 -10.86 -21.88
N ASP A 55 -0.13 -11.20 -21.15
CA ASP A 55 -1.52 -11.05 -21.56
C ASP A 55 -2.27 -10.06 -20.67
N ASP A 56 -2.23 -8.75 -20.99
CA ASP A 56 -3.16 -7.65 -20.60
C ASP A 56 -3.72 -7.58 -19.15
N ASN A 57 -3.18 -8.38 -18.23
CA ASN A 57 -3.62 -8.52 -16.87
C ASN A 57 -2.90 -7.46 -16.06
N THR A 58 -3.68 -6.73 -15.27
CA THR A 58 -3.17 -5.76 -14.31
C THR A 58 -2.15 -6.44 -13.41
N SER A 59 -0.86 -6.12 -13.62
CA SER A 59 0.24 -6.65 -12.84
C SER A 59 -0.01 -6.38 -11.35
N LYS A 60 -0.23 -7.44 -10.58
CA LYS A 60 -0.58 -7.34 -9.17
C LYS A 60 0.68 -7.19 -8.33
N LEU A 61 0.66 -6.25 -7.40
CA LEU A 61 1.78 -5.99 -6.50
C LEU A 61 1.87 -7.10 -5.44
N LYS A 62 3.08 -7.59 -5.20
CA LYS A 62 3.40 -8.54 -4.13
C LYS A 62 4.53 -8.02 -3.27
N VAL A 63 4.53 -8.34 -1.98
CA VAL A 63 5.63 -8.01 -1.06
C VAL A 63 6.63 -9.16 -1.05
N TRP A 64 7.91 -8.80 -1.15
CA TRP A 64 9.05 -9.70 -1.15
C TRP A 64 10.04 -9.29 -0.07
N ILE A 65 10.78 -10.29 0.41
CA ILE A 65 11.82 -10.15 1.41
C ILE A 65 13.13 -10.68 0.85
N VAL A 66 14.22 -9.98 1.13
CA VAL A 66 15.59 -10.46 0.95
C VAL A 66 16.26 -10.63 2.29
N ASP A 67 16.92 -11.77 2.47
CA ASP A 67 17.93 -11.98 3.51
C ASP A 67 19.23 -11.27 3.08
N VAL A 68 19.72 -10.36 3.92
CA VAL A 68 20.87 -9.49 3.62
C VAL A 68 22.18 -10.25 3.63
N GLU A 69 22.32 -11.29 4.44
CA GLU A 69 23.54 -12.10 4.52
C GLU A 69 23.67 -12.99 3.28
N THR A 70 22.58 -13.60 2.85
CA THR A 70 22.61 -14.57 1.74
C THR A 70 22.23 -13.98 0.38
N GLY A 71 21.72 -12.75 0.32
CA GLY A 71 21.18 -12.14 -0.90
C GLY A 71 19.94 -12.84 -1.47
N LYS A 72 19.27 -13.70 -0.70
CA LYS A 72 18.19 -14.56 -1.22
C LYS A 72 16.84 -13.85 -1.12
N ALA A 73 16.21 -13.59 -2.25
CA ALA A 73 14.86 -13.04 -2.34
C ALA A 73 13.78 -14.13 -2.32
N ARG A 74 12.66 -13.85 -1.67
CA ARG A 74 11.45 -14.69 -1.67
C ARG A 74 10.19 -13.85 -1.47
N PRO A 75 9.00 -14.34 -1.88
CA PRO A 75 7.75 -13.70 -1.50
C PRO A 75 7.55 -13.76 0.02
N LEU A 76 6.91 -12.71 0.57
CA LEU A 76 6.51 -12.66 1.98
C LEU A 76 5.36 -13.64 2.26
N PHE A 77 4.34 -13.61 1.41
CA PHE A 77 3.18 -14.48 1.50
C PHE A 77 3.42 -15.77 0.71
N GLN A 78 3.14 -16.92 1.34
CA GLN A 78 3.16 -18.22 0.67
C GLN A 78 1.95 -18.40 -0.25
N SER A 79 0.80 -17.81 0.12
CA SER A 79 -0.40 -17.83 -0.70
C SER A 79 -0.21 -16.95 -1.95
N PRO A 80 -0.47 -17.47 -3.16
CA PRO A 80 -0.31 -16.72 -4.40
C PRO A 80 -1.37 -15.62 -4.59
N ASP A 81 -2.46 -15.67 -3.83
CA ASP A 81 -3.66 -14.83 -3.97
C ASP A 81 -3.68 -13.60 -3.06
N VAL A 82 -2.61 -13.37 -2.29
CA VAL A 82 -2.45 -12.16 -1.48
C VAL A 82 -1.71 -11.11 -2.29
N PHE A 83 -2.37 -9.95 -2.45
CA PHE A 83 -1.85 -8.84 -3.23
C PHE A 83 -1.83 -7.57 -2.39
N LEU A 84 -0.80 -6.76 -2.59
CA LEU A 84 -0.61 -5.48 -1.93
C LEU A 84 -1.61 -4.44 -2.47
N ASN A 85 -2.26 -3.70 -1.58
CA ASN A 85 -2.93 -2.46 -1.91
C ASN A 85 -1.97 -1.29 -1.62
N ALA A 86 -1.55 -0.58 -2.67
CA ALA A 86 -0.58 0.52 -2.58
C ALA A 86 -1.20 1.89 -2.95
N VAL A 87 -2.50 2.07 -2.71
CA VAL A 87 -3.18 3.36 -2.93
C VAL A 87 -2.73 4.42 -1.93
N PHE A 88 -2.55 4.03 -0.67
CA PHE A 88 -1.98 4.86 0.40
C PHE A 88 -0.73 4.17 0.95
N ASP A 89 -0.63 4.01 2.27
CA ASP A 89 0.43 3.20 2.88
C ASP A 89 0.32 1.73 2.45
N SER A 90 1.48 1.13 2.24
CA SER A 90 1.61 -0.20 1.64
C SER A 90 1.94 -1.25 2.69
N TYR A 91 3.06 -1.07 3.40
CA TYR A 91 3.51 -1.96 4.47
C TYR A 91 4.60 -1.29 5.30
N ILE A 92 4.76 -1.76 6.54
CA ILE A 92 5.77 -1.28 7.47
C ILE A 92 6.24 -2.40 8.40
N TRP A 93 7.51 -2.38 8.77
CA TRP A 93 8.05 -3.29 9.79
C TRP A 93 7.54 -2.87 11.17
N VAL A 94 6.93 -3.80 11.89
CA VAL A 94 6.50 -3.58 13.29
C VAL A 94 7.52 -4.12 14.28
N ASP A 95 8.34 -5.08 13.85
CA ASP A 95 9.50 -5.60 14.58
C ASP A 95 10.57 -6.12 13.59
N ASN A 96 11.50 -6.95 14.04
CA ASN A 96 12.61 -7.46 13.22
C ASN A 96 12.20 -8.56 12.22
N SER A 97 11.02 -9.14 12.40
CA SER A 97 10.53 -10.34 11.72
C SER A 97 9.08 -10.23 11.23
N THR A 98 8.38 -9.14 11.52
CA THR A 98 6.97 -8.97 11.19
C THR A 98 6.72 -7.67 10.46
N LEU A 99 5.94 -7.75 9.38
CA LEU A 99 5.43 -6.62 8.63
C LEU A 99 3.91 -6.50 8.86
N LEU A 100 3.43 -5.27 9.04
CA LEU A 100 2.03 -4.94 8.85
C LEU A 100 1.84 -4.52 7.39
N VAL A 101 0.96 -5.22 6.67
CA VAL A 101 0.79 -5.06 5.22
C VAL A 101 -0.66 -4.68 4.90
N CYS A 102 -0.85 -3.65 4.08
CA CYS A 102 -2.14 -3.30 3.49
C CYS A 102 -2.42 -4.21 2.29
N THR A 103 -3.30 -5.19 2.47
CA THR A 103 -3.64 -6.15 1.41
C THR A 103 -4.98 -5.81 0.77
N ILE A 104 -5.17 -6.24 -0.46
CA ILE A 104 -6.48 -6.20 -1.11
C ILE A 104 -7.41 -7.19 -0.38
N PRO A 105 -8.58 -6.75 0.13
CA PRO A 105 -9.50 -7.65 0.83
C PRO A 105 -9.93 -8.81 -0.08
N SER A 106 -9.91 -10.04 0.45
CA SER A 106 -10.36 -11.25 -0.26
C SER A 106 -11.85 -11.16 -0.66
N THR A 107 -12.63 -10.36 0.06
CA THR A 107 -14.06 -10.12 -0.15
C THR A 107 -14.38 -9.02 -1.17
N ARG A 108 -13.38 -8.33 -1.74
CA ARG A 108 -13.60 -7.13 -2.57
C ARG A 108 -14.48 -7.36 -3.80
N GLY A 109 -14.42 -8.53 -4.42
CA GLY A 109 -15.20 -8.84 -5.63
C GLY A 109 -14.81 -8.01 -6.86
N ALA A 110 -15.75 -7.85 -7.79
CA ALA A 110 -15.57 -7.11 -9.04
C ALA A 110 -15.79 -5.59 -8.83
N PRO A 111 -15.18 -4.72 -9.65
CA PRO A 111 -15.36 -3.28 -9.51
C PRO A 111 -16.84 -2.88 -9.71
N PRO A 112 -17.31 -1.85 -8.98
CA PRO A 112 -18.62 -1.26 -9.21
C PRO A 112 -18.83 -0.93 -10.69
N LYS A 113 -20.06 -1.09 -11.18
CA LYS A 113 -20.44 -0.72 -12.54
C LYS A 113 -21.13 0.64 -12.52
N LYS A 114 -20.75 1.51 -13.46
CA LYS A 114 -21.38 2.83 -13.56
C LYS A 114 -22.85 2.69 -13.92
N PRO A 115 -23.79 3.25 -13.14
CA PRO A 115 -25.20 3.21 -13.49
C PRO A 115 -25.46 4.03 -14.75
N LEU A 116 -26.39 3.54 -15.60
CA LEU A 116 -26.81 4.25 -16.81
C LEU A 116 -27.63 5.50 -16.50
N VAL A 117 -28.34 5.48 -15.38
CA VAL A 117 -29.19 6.57 -14.91
C VAL A 117 -28.60 7.08 -13.59
N PRO A 118 -28.31 8.40 -13.46
CA PRO A 118 -27.87 8.97 -12.19
C PRO A 118 -28.94 8.80 -11.11
N ASP A 119 -28.55 8.49 -9.88
CA ASP A 119 -29.47 8.34 -8.73
C ASP A 119 -30.24 9.63 -8.40
N GLY A 120 -29.70 10.80 -8.78
CA GLY A 120 -30.35 12.08 -8.59
C GLY A 120 -29.44 13.27 -8.91
N PRO A 121 -29.97 14.51 -8.83
CA PRO A 121 -29.16 15.71 -9.02
C PRO A 121 -28.22 15.94 -7.84
N LYS A 122 -27.06 16.56 -8.12
CA LYS A 122 -26.15 17.03 -7.07
C LYS A 122 -26.73 18.31 -6.45
N ILE A 123 -27.16 18.23 -5.19
CA ILE A 123 -27.74 19.37 -4.47
C ILE A 123 -26.63 20.08 -3.69
N GLN A 124 -26.52 21.40 -3.87
CA GLN A 124 -25.69 22.28 -3.05
C GLN A 124 -26.55 23.43 -2.55
N SER A 125 -26.45 23.75 -1.26
CA SER A 125 -27.19 24.86 -0.64
C SER A 125 -26.23 25.90 -0.08
N ASN A 126 -26.52 27.18 -0.33
CA ASN A 126 -25.82 28.33 0.21
C ASN A 126 -26.68 29.13 1.22
N GLU A 127 -27.80 28.57 1.68
CA GLU A 127 -28.77 29.24 2.56
C GLU A 127 -28.14 29.74 3.87
N GLN A 128 -27.08 29.07 4.35
CA GLN A 128 -26.35 29.46 5.56
C GLN A 128 -25.46 30.70 5.38
N LYS A 129 -25.30 31.22 4.16
CA LYS A 129 -24.47 32.41 3.84
C LYS A 129 -23.02 32.33 4.35
N ASN A 130 -22.50 31.12 4.55
CA ASN A 130 -21.11 30.92 4.94
C ASN A 130 -20.20 31.38 3.80
N ILE A 131 -19.38 32.40 4.05
CA ILE A 131 -18.37 32.86 3.10
C ILE A 131 -17.17 31.91 3.23
N ILE A 132 -17.05 30.98 2.30
CA ILE A 132 -15.99 29.99 2.26
C ILE A 132 -15.13 30.26 1.03
N GLN A 133 -13.86 30.61 1.23
CA GLN A 133 -12.90 30.70 0.14
C GLN A 133 -12.45 29.27 -0.24
N ALA A 134 -13.19 28.62 -1.12
CA ALA A 134 -12.81 27.32 -1.65
C ALA A 134 -11.78 27.49 -2.77
N ARG A 135 -10.68 26.73 -2.68
CA ARG A 135 -9.76 26.58 -3.82
C ARG A 135 -10.42 25.70 -4.87
N THR A 136 -10.16 25.97 -6.14
CA THR A 136 -10.52 25.06 -7.22
C THR A 136 -9.57 23.88 -7.18
N PHE A 137 -10.12 22.67 -7.00
CA PHE A 137 -9.38 21.42 -7.06
C PHE A 137 -9.75 20.65 -8.32
N GLN A 138 -8.77 19.97 -8.91
CA GLN A 138 -8.96 19.05 -10.02
C GLN A 138 -9.20 17.64 -9.47
N ASP A 139 -9.77 16.77 -10.31
CA ASP A 139 -9.90 15.32 -10.06
C ASP A 139 -10.61 14.93 -8.75
N LEU A 140 -11.62 15.71 -8.37
CA LEU A 140 -12.51 15.38 -7.27
C LEU A 140 -13.50 14.28 -7.63
N LEU A 141 -13.99 13.56 -6.62
CA LEU A 141 -15.13 12.66 -6.76
C LEU A 141 -16.32 13.41 -7.37
N LYS A 142 -16.93 12.84 -8.40
CA LYS A 142 -17.99 13.53 -9.16
C LYS A 142 -19.38 13.17 -8.65
N ASP A 143 -19.57 11.90 -8.33
CA ASP A 143 -20.86 11.29 -7.98
C ASP A 143 -20.67 10.12 -7.01
N LYS A 144 -21.78 9.46 -6.64
CA LYS A 144 -21.80 8.29 -5.75
C LYS A 144 -21.01 7.11 -6.34
N TYR A 145 -21.00 6.95 -7.66
CA TYR A 145 -20.25 5.89 -8.31
C TYR A 145 -18.74 6.09 -8.12
N ASP A 146 -18.25 7.32 -8.20
CA ASP A 146 -16.86 7.63 -7.87
C ASP A 146 -16.54 7.35 -6.38
N GLU A 147 -17.48 7.57 -5.44
CA GLU A 147 -17.30 7.15 -4.03
C GLU A 147 -17.16 5.64 -3.88
N ASP A 148 -18.01 4.87 -4.58
CA ASP A 148 -17.99 3.41 -4.53
C ASP A 148 -16.72 2.86 -5.19
N LEU A 149 -16.24 3.49 -6.27
CA LEU A 149 -14.93 3.19 -6.86
C LEU A 149 -13.77 3.54 -5.91
N PHE A 150 -13.86 4.67 -5.21
CA PHE A 150 -12.86 5.05 -4.23
C PHE A 150 -12.77 3.99 -3.14
N ASP A 151 -13.89 3.56 -2.56
CA ASP A 151 -13.91 2.47 -1.57
C ASP A 151 -13.34 1.18 -2.15
N TYR A 152 -13.74 0.81 -3.37
CA TYR A 152 -13.27 -0.42 -4.02
C TYR A 152 -11.74 -0.45 -4.16
N TYR A 153 -11.13 0.64 -4.60
CA TYR A 153 -9.67 0.67 -4.80
C TYR A 153 -8.89 0.97 -3.52
N ALA A 154 -9.42 1.81 -2.64
CA ALA A 154 -8.68 2.30 -1.47
C ALA A 154 -8.85 1.43 -0.23
N THR A 155 -9.90 0.61 -0.13
CA THR A 155 -10.11 -0.29 1.01
C THR A 155 -9.03 -1.37 1.06
N SER A 156 -8.45 -1.55 2.23
CA SER A 156 -7.40 -2.53 2.50
C SER A 156 -7.76 -3.36 3.73
N GLN A 157 -7.37 -4.64 3.73
CA GLN A 157 -7.30 -5.48 4.91
C GLN A 157 -5.86 -5.42 5.43
N LEU A 158 -5.67 -4.98 6.67
CA LEU A 158 -4.34 -5.06 7.28
C LEU A 158 -4.04 -6.50 7.68
N VAL A 159 -2.83 -6.96 7.38
CA VAL A 159 -2.36 -8.30 7.70
C VAL A 159 -0.99 -8.21 8.34
N LEU A 160 -0.83 -8.77 9.54
CA LEU A 160 0.46 -9.04 10.13
C LEU A 160 1.04 -10.29 9.47
N ALA A 161 2.19 -10.14 8.82
CA ALA A 161 2.89 -11.20 8.10
C ALA A 161 4.29 -11.35 8.68
N SER A 162 4.54 -12.51 9.26
CA SER A 162 5.83 -12.88 9.85
C SER A 162 6.73 -13.59 8.84
N LEU A 163 8.04 -13.48 9.02
CA LEU A 163 9.01 -14.11 8.12
C LEU A 163 8.93 -15.65 8.11
N ASP A 164 8.41 -16.27 9.16
CA ASP A 164 8.17 -17.71 9.23
C ASP A 164 6.98 -18.19 8.36
N GLY A 165 6.19 -17.25 7.82
CA GLY A 165 4.99 -17.52 7.02
C GLY A 165 3.69 -17.42 7.80
N THR A 166 3.74 -17.12 9.10
CA THR A 166 2.54 -16.90 9.92
C THR A 166 1.86 -15.60 9.49
N THR A 167 0.56 -15.65 9.26
CA THR A 167 -0.25 -14.48 8.87
C THR A 167 -1.48 -14.33 9.76
N MET A 168 -1.81 -13.10 10.13
CA MET A 168 -2.98 -12.77 10.93
C MET A 168 -3.63 -11.47 10.46
N ASP A 169 -4.94 -11.49 10.25
CA ASP A 169 -5.71 -10.28 9.97
C ASP A 169 -5.68 -9.33 11.17
N PHE A 170 -5.45 -8.04 10.90
CA PHE A 170 -5.30 -7.00 11.91
C PHE A 170 -6.41 -5.95 11.77
N GLY A 171 -7.51 -6.14 12.51
CA GLY A 171 -8.67 -5.25 12.43
C GLY A 171 -9.52 -5.48 11.16
N PRO A 172 -10.64 -4.74 11.03
CA PRO A 172 -11.56 -4.89 9.90
C PRO A 172 -11.03 -4.20 8.63
N PRO A 173 -11.53 -4.53 7.43
CA PRO A 173 -11.21 -3.76 6.22
C PRO A 173 -11.63 -2.29 6.35
N ALA A 174 -10.74 -1.37 5.99
CA ALA A 174 -11.01 0.07 5.95
C ALA A 174 -10.11 0.79 4.93
N VAL A 175 -10.40 2.06 4.66
CA VAL A 175 -9.55 2.93 3.84
C VAL A 175 -8.40 3.46 4.71
N TYR A 176 -7.42 2.61 4.96
CA TYR A 176 -6.24 2.97 5.76
C TYR A 176 -5.33 3.93 4.99
N THR A 177 -5.04 5.09 5.58
CA THR A 177 -4.21 6.14 4.98
C THR A 177 -2.82 6.21 5.57
N SER A 178 -2.66 5.79 6.82
CA SER A 178 -1.35 5.75 7.50
C SER A 178 -1.27 4.62 8.51
N ILE A 179 -0.10 3.96 8.58
CA ILE A 179 0.26 2.98 9.60
C ILE A 179 1.63 3.34 10.20
N ASP A 180 1.68 3.60 11.50
CA ASP A 180 2.88 4.06 12.20
C ASP A 180 3.09 3.26 13.51
N PRO A 181 3.95 2.22 13.49
CA PRO A 181 4.26 1.43 14.67
C PRO A 181 5.13 2.23 15.65
N SER A 182 4.80 2.12 16.94
CA SER A 182 5.56 2.77 18.01
C SER A 182 7.00 2.23 18.06
N PRO A 183 8.00 3.07 18.39
CA PRO A 183 9.39 2.62 18.53
C PRO A 183 9.61 1.51 19.58
N ASP A 184 8.73 1.42 20.60
CA ASP A 184 8.78 0.39 21.63
C ASP A 184 8.03 -0.91 21.25
N LYS A 185 7.50 -0.98 20.02
CA LYS A 185 6.82 -2.13 19.41
C LYS A 185 5.53 -2.56 20.13
N LYS A 186 4.91 -1.70 20.94
CA LYS A 186 3.70 -2.03 21.71
C LYS A 186 2.40 -1.51 21.11
N TYR A 187 2.49 -0.45 20.32
CA TYR A 187 1.34 0.24 19.76
C TYR A 187 1.53 0.46 18.26
N ILE A 188 0.42 0.64 17.56
CA ILE A 188 0.41 1.05 16.17
C ILE A 188 -0.62 2.17 16.05
N MET A 189 -0.19 3.33 15.58
CA MET A 189 -1.09 4.42 15.21
C MET A 189 -1.60 4.15 13.80
N ILE A 190 -2.92 4.17 13.64
CA ILE A 190 -3.57 3.92 12.36
C ILE A 190 -4.53 5.07 12.08
N SER A 191 -4.46 5.59 10.86
CA SER A 191 -5.43 6.56 10.34
C SER A 191 -6.24 5.90 9.23
N SER A 192 -7.56 6.10 9.25
CA SER A 192 -8.45 5.58 8.21
C SER A 192 -9.46 6.62 7.79
N ILE A 193 -9.77 6.69 6.50
CA ILE A 193 -10.83 7.55 5.97
C ILE A 193 -12.21 6.92 6.19
N HIS A 194 -13.20 7.74 6.54
CA HIS A 194 -14.58 7.34 6.76
C HIS A 194 -15.56 8.16 5.92
N ARG A 195 -16.69 7.55 5.55
CA ARG A 195 -17.81 8.24 4.91
C ARG A 195 -18.49 9.23 5.87
N PRO A 196 -19.19 10.27 5.36
CA PRO A 196 -19.36 10.61 3.95
C PRO A 196 -18.13 11.32 3.36
N TYR A 197 -17.90 11.13 2.06
CA TYR A 197 -16.85 11.83 1.33
C TYR A 197 -17.30 13.20 0.85
N SER A 198 -16.34 14.05 0.55
CA SER A 198 -16.61 15.38 0.02
C SER A 198 -16.35 15.43 -1.47
N PHE A 199 -17.32 15.96 -2.22
CA PHE A 199 -17.17 16.21 -3.65
C PHE A 199 -16.54 17.57 -3.98
N ILE A 200 -16.07 18.31 -2.97
CA ILE A 200 -15.54 19.68 -3.12
C ILE A 200 -14.11 19.85 -2.59
N VAL A 201 -13.56 18.83 -1.93
CA VAL A 201 -12.16 18.83 -1.47
C VAL A 201 -11.48 17.49 -1.79
N PRO A 202 -10.14 17.46 -1.92
CA PRO A 202 -9.40 16.22 -2.14
C PRO A 202 -9.53 15.23 -0.98
N CYS A 203 -9.19 13.96 -1.23
CA CYS A 203 -9.30 12.87 -0.26
C CYS A 203 -8.57 13.13 1.07
N GLY A 204 -7.46 13.88 1.06
CA GLY A 204 -6.73 14.28 2.27
C GLY A 204 -7.50 15.22 3.22
N ARG A 205 -8.73 15.61 2.88
CA ARG A 205 -9.66 16.37 3.74
C ARG A 205 -10.96 15.62 4.05
N PHE A 206 -11.02 14.33 3.72
CA PHE A 206 -12.14 13.50 4.12
C PHE A 206 -12.08 13.24 5.63
N PRO A 207 -13.20 12.87 6.26
CA PRO A 207 -13.20 12.46 7.66
C PRO A 207 -12.21 11.32 7.90
N THR A 208 -11.36 11.48 8.92
CA THR A 208 -10.38 10.48 9.39
C THR A 208 -10.53 10.27 10.88
#